data_AF-A0A1B0GI11-F1
#
_entry.id   AF-A0A1B0GI11-F1
#
_cell.length_a   1.000
_cell.length_b   1.000
_cell.length_c   1.000
_cell.angle_alpha   90.00
_cell.angle_beta   90.00
_cell.angle_gamma   90.00
#
_symmetry.space_group_name_H-M   'P 1'
#
loop_
_entity.id
_entity.type
_entity.pdbx_description
1 polymer ?
#
loop_
_entity_poly.entity_id
_entity_poly.type
_entity_poly.pdbx_seq_one_letter_code
_entity_poly.pdbx_strand_id
1 'polypeptide(L)'
;MRVIWNIFGSIPGTGAAINAMEGVGKRVVYVSNNSIRTDEAYEKRITDIGATYRQENLVHPIHSIIHYLKKINCQGLIYHVGTAHTGNLLRAAGFNVIEGPTSVEENFQNLVDVVKDHLPVEFVITYFNFNYSYPQLLRAEMYLRDPGCQLIVGVTEERMPLMPDLEFIGPAFFIKPLIESLSPEKKPIVLGKPGDALGAF
;
A
#
# COMPACT_ATOMS: atom_id res chain seq x y z
N MET A 1 9.92 4.90 15.07
CA MET A 1 11.35 4.53 15.17
C MET A 1 12.02 4.73 13.81
N ARG A 2 13.20 5.34 13.74
CA ARG A 2 13.98 5.54 12.50
C ARG A 2 15.23 4.65 12.60
N VAL A 3 15.57 3.91 11.55
CA VAL A 3 16.63 2.88 11.59
C VAL A 3 17.80 3.24 10.67
N ILE A 4 17.54 3.42 9.38
CA ILE A 4 18.60 3.65 8.38
C ILE A 4 18.70 5.13 8.00
N TRP A 5 17.57 5.82 7.92
CA TRP A 5 17.48 7.24 7.61
C TRP A 5 16.28 7.89 8.27
N ASN A 6 16.30 9.22 8.25
CA ASN A 6 15.17 10.07 8.60
C ASN A 6 14.84 11.01 7.42
N ILE A 7 13.94 11.98 7.64
CA ILE A 7 13.56 12.91 6.57
C ILE A 7 14.71 13.86 6.17
N PHE A 8 15.62 14.18 7.09
CA PHE A 8 16.75 15.09 6.91
C PHE A 8 17.98 14.42 6.29
N GLY A 9 18.05 13.09 6.32
CA GLY A 9 19.15 12.36 5.70
C GLY A 9 19.38 10.99 6.31
N SER A 10 20.47 10.37 5.90
CA SER A 10 20.92 9.07 6.37
C SER A 10 21.45 9.15 7.80
N ILE A 11 21.24 8.10 8.59
CA ILE A 11 21.82 7.99 9.92
C ILE A 11 23.29 7.55 9.76
N PRO A 12 24.27 8.25 10.36
CA PRO A 12 25.69 7.93 10.22
C PRO A 12 26.02 6.47 10.58
N GLY A 13 26.93 5.87 9.82
CA GLY A 13 27.43 4.50 10.06
C GLY A 13 26.51 3.36 9.57
N THR A 14 25.28 3.66 9.14
CA THR A 14 24.31 2.63 8.72
C THR A 14 24.77 1.83 7.51
N GLY A 15 25.31 2.47 6.47
CA GLY A 15 25.86 1.79 5.31
C GLY A 15 27.05 0.89 5.65
N ALA A 16 27.97 1.36 6.48
CA ALA A 16 29.10 0.56 6.96
C ALA A 16 28.64 -0.69 7.74
N ALA A 17 27.60 -0.53 8.58
CA ALA A 17 27.01 -1.66 9.29
C ALA A 17 26.35 -2.68 8.35
N ILE A 18 25.61 -2.22 7.33
CA ILE A 18 25.02 -3.07 6.30
C ILE A 18 26.11 -3.85 5.55
N ASN A 19 27.15 -3.15 5.08
CA ASN A 19 28.24 -3.76 4.33
C ASN A 19 29.05 -4.76 5.17
N ALA A 20 29.27 -4.48 6.46
CA ALA A 20 29.92 -5.42 7.37
C ALA A 20 29.11 -6.71 7.54
N MET A 21 27.78 -6.60 7.59
CA MET A 21 26.89 -7.77 7.67
C MET A 21 26.92 -8.59 6.37
N GLU A 22 26.84 -7.93 5.21
CA GLU A 22 26.98 -8.63 3.91
C GLU A 22 28.37 -9.25 3.73
N GLY A 23 29.44 -8.58 4.19
CA GLY A 23 30.82 -9.06 4.11
C GLY A 23 31.10 -10.35 4.88
N VAL A 24 30.29 -10.68 5.88
CA VAL A 24 30.33 -11.97 6.60
C VAL A 24 29.30 -12.98 6.08
N GLY A 25 28.72 -12.73 4.91
CA GLY A 25 27.79 -13.64 4.23
C GLY A 25 26.33 -13.55 4.69
N LYS A 26 25.95 -12.53 5.49
CA LYS A 26 24.54 -12.34 5.87
C LYS A 26 23.79 -11.60 4.77
N ARG A 27 22.54 -12.02 4.51
CA ARG A 27 21.62 -11.29 3.65
C ARG A 27 20.94 -10.18 4.42
N VAL A 28 20.98 -8.95 3.90
CA VAL A 28 20.23 -7.81 4.44
C VAL A 28 18.96 -7.58 3.61
N VAL A 29 17.83 -7.47 4.28
CA VAL A 29 16.51 -7.18 3.67
C VAL A 29 15.98 -5.87 4.25
N TYR A 30 15.56 -4.96 3.36
CA TYR A 30 15.00 -3.66 3.68
C TYR A 30 13.48 -3.77 3.79
N VAL A 31 12.95 -3.66 5.01
CA VAL A 31 11.50 -3.77 5.25
C VAL A 31 10.90 -2.41 5.60
N SER A 32 10.08 -1.88 4.70
CA SER A 32 9.46 -0.56 4.86
C SER A 32 7.95 -0.61 4.66
N ASN A 33 7.20 0.14 5.46
CA ASN A 33 5.77 0.41 5.18
C ASN A 33 5.55 1.73 4.45
N ASN A 34 6.60 2.45 4.05
CA ASN A 34 6.43 3.74 3.42
C ASN A 34 5.82 3.58 2.02
N SER A 35 4.51 3.77 1.98
CA SER A 35 3.56 3.57 0.91
C SER A 35 3.54 4.66 -0.17
N ILE A 36 4.59 5.48 -0.25
CA ILE A 36 4.68 6.60 -1.19
C ILE A 36 5.98 6.52 -1.98
N ARG A 37 7.03 5.94 -1.40
CA ARG A 37 8.36 5.89 -2.01
C ARG A 37 8.41 4.80 -3.07
N THR A 38 8.88 5.19 -4.27
CA THR A 38 9.12 4.28 -5.38
C THR A 38 10.39 3.44 -5.16
N ASP A 39 10.53 2.36 -5.91
CA ASP A 39 11.73 1.49 -5.87
C ASP A 39 13.00 2.28 -6.22
N GLU A 40 12.96 3.15 -7.22
CA GLU A 40 14.11 3.97 -7.63
C GLU A 40 14.53 4.93 -6.52
N ALA A 41 13.57 5.45 -5.76
CA ALA A 41 13.86 6.30 -4.62
C ALA A 41 14.46 5.52 -3.43
N TYR A 42 14.13 4.23 -3.26
CA TYR A 42 14.82 3.34 -2.31
C TYR A 42 16.23 3.00 -2.79
N GLU A 43 16.37 2.61 -4.05
CA GLU A 43 17.67 2.33 -4.68
C GLU A 43 18.62 3.49 -4.46
N LYS A 44 18.19 4.72 -4.79
CA LYS A 44 19.00 5.92 -4.56
C LYS A 44 19.43 6.04 -3.10
N ARG A 45 18.50 5.93 -2.14
CA ARG A 45 18.84 6.08 -0.71
C ARG A 45 19.76 4.99 -0.18
N ILE A 46 19.62 3.76 -0.68
CA ILE A 46 20.46 2.63 -0.30
C ILE A 46 21.87 2.80 -0.88
N THR A 47 21.96 3.23 -2.14
CA THR A 47 23.25 3.54 -2.78
C THR A 47 23.93 4.77 -2.17
N ASP A 48 23.17 5.79 -1.78
CA ASP A 48 23.70 7.02 -1.13
C ASP A 48 24.39 6.73 0.21
N ILE A 49 24.01 5.65 0.92
CA ILE A 49 24.70 5.20 2.13
C ILE A 49 25.87 4.25 1.84
N GLY A 50 26.16 3.96 0.58
CA GLY A 50 27.22 3.06 0.14
C GLY A 50 26.87 1.57 0.26
N ALA A 51 25.58 1.22 0.39
CA ALA A 51 25.12 -0.15 0.37
C ALA A 51 24.68 -0.59 -1.04
N THR A 52 24.66 -1.90 -1.31
CA THR A 52 24.24 -2.44 -2.60
C THR A 52 22.72 -2.65 -2.63
N TYR A 53 22.04 -1.97 -3.53
CA TYR A 53 20.61 -2.21 -3.78
C TYR A 53 20.40 -3.50 -4.57
N ARG A 54 19.39 -4.27 -4.15
CA ARG A 54 18.88 -5.45 -4.86
C ARG A 54 17.36 -5.48 -4.68
N GLN A 55 16.61 -5.54 -5.78
CA GLN A 55 15.14 -5.42 -5.73
C GLN A 55 14.52 -6.54 -4.88
N GLU A 56 15.06 -7.75 -4.96
CA GLU A 56 14.64 -8.91 -4.16
C GLU A 56 14.88 -8.76 -2.65
N ASN A 57 15.66 -7.77 -2.24
CA ASN A 57 15.90 -7.43 -0.84
C ASN A 57 15.01 -6.29 -0.35
N LEU A 58 14.13 -5.73 -1.18
CA LEU A 58 13.19 -4.68 -0.77
C LEU A 58 11.79 -5.29 -0.52
N VAL A 59 11.39 -5.32 0.75
CA VAL A 59 10.05 -5.72 1.18
C VAL A 59 9.25 -4.47 1.50
N HIS A 60 8.21 -4.24 0.70
CA HIS A 60 7.31 -3.10 0.76
C HIS A 60 5.88 -3.57 0.48
N PRO A 61 4.82 -2.99 1.10
CA PRO A 61 3.46 -3.52 0.97
C PRO A 61 2.97 -3.73 -0.46
N ILE A 62 3.30 -2.85 -1.41
CA ILE A 62 2.86 -3.05 -2.80
C ILE A 62 3.45 -4.33 -3.42
N HIS A 63 4.69 -4.70 -3.08
CA HIS A 63 5.30 -5.95 -3.53
C HIS A 63 4.62 -7.16 -2.90
N SER A 64 4.27 -7.07 -1.62
CA SER A 64 3.54 -8.13 -0.92
C SER A 64 2.13 -8.31 -1.49
N ILE A 65 1.44 -7.22 -1.85
CA ILE A 65 0.15 -7.24 -2.54
C ILE A 65 0.29 -7.92 -3.91
N ILE A 66 1.23 -7.48 -4.74
CA ILE A 66 1.46 -8.07 -6.08
C ILE A 66 1.80 -9.55 -5.96
N HIS A 67 2.67 -9.92 -5.03
CA HIS A 67 3.03 -11.32 -4.79
C HIS A 67 1.80 -12.13 -4.37
N TYR A 68 1.02 -11.64 -3.39
CA TYR A 68 -0.18 -12.31 -2.92
C TYR A 68 -1.17 -12.57 -4.06
N LEU A 69 -1.46 -11.55 -4.87
CA LEU A 69 -2.36 -11.64 -6.02
C LEU A 69 -1.86 -12.66 -7.06
N LYS A 70 -0.54 -12.71 -7.32
CA LYS A 70 0.06 -13.74 -8.20
C LYS A 70 -0.10 -15.15 -7.61
N LYS A 71 0.15 -15.28 -6.31
CA LYS A 71 0.06 -16.57 -5.59
C LYS A 71 -1.34 -17.17 -5.64
N ILE A 72 -2.38 -16.35 -5.55
CA ILE A 72 -3.78 -16.80 -5.66
C ILE A 72 -4.26 -16.88 -7.12
N ASN A 73 -3.38 -16.61 -8.10
CA ASN A 73 -3.71 -16.54 -9.52
C ASN A 73 -4.90 -15.60 -9.81
N CYS A 74 -4.89 -14.41 -9.23
CA CYS A 74 -5.97 -13.42 -9.39
C CYS A 74 -6.17 -13.06 -10.88
N GLN A 75 -7.37 -13.31 -11.40
CA GLN A 75 -7.80 -12.91 -12.75
C GLN A 75 -8.91 -11.85 -12.71
N GLY A 76 -9.56 -11.69 -11.55
CA GLY A 76 -10.66 -10.76 -11.33
C GLY A 76 -10.30 -9.30 -11.45
N LEU A 77 -11.35 -8.48 -11.48
CA LEU A 77 -11.22 -7.03 -11.50
C LEU A 77 -10.86 -6.51 -10.11
N ILE A 78 -9.90 -5.60 -10.07
CA ILE A 78 -9.42 -4.94 -8.86
C ILE A 78 -9.87 -3.48 -8.87
N TYR A 79 -10.52 -3.06 -7.80
CA TYR A 79 -10.73 -1.63 -7.52
C TYR A 79 -9.65 -1.12 -6.57
N HIS A 80 -8.79 -0.24 -7.08
CA HIS A 80 -7.67 0.31 -6.32
C HIS A 80 -7.98 1.73 -5.82
N VAL A 81 -7.82 1.93 -4.52
CA VAL A 81 -7.89 3.24 -3.84
C VAL A 81 -6.51 3.56 -3.31
N GLY A 82 -5.72 4.27 -4.12
CA GLY A 82 -4.32 4.59 -3.83
C GLY A 82 -3.74 5.60 -4.80
N THR A 83 -2.41 5.76 -4.78
CA THR A 83 -1.71 6.62 -5.74
C THR A 83 -1.70 6.04 -7.16
N ALA A 84 -1.61 6.89 -8.18
CA ALA A 84 -1.44 6.43 -9.56
C ALA A 84 -0.19 5.55 -9.75
N HIS A 85 0.89 5.82 -8.99
CA HIS A 85 2.11 5.01 -9.03
C HIS A 85 1.82 3.55 -8.64
N THR A 86 1.13 3.31 -7.53
CA THR A 86 0.78 1.95 -7.10
C THR A 86 -0.25 1.28 -8.01
N GLY A 87 -1.21 2.04 -8.54
CA GLY A 87 -2.14 1.54 -9.56
C GLY A 87 -1.39 1.07 -10.81
N ASN A 88 -0.38 1.82 -11.26
CA ASN A 88 0.44 1.45 -12.42
C ASN A 88 1.32 0.23 -12.16
N LEU A 89 1.86 0.05 -10.94
CA LEU A 89 2.60 -1.15 -10.56
C LEU A 89 1.72 -2.41 -10.62
N LEU A 90 0.47 -2.32 -10.15
CA LEU A 90 -0.49 -3.43 -10.27
C LEU A 90 -0.80 -3.78 -11.72
N ARG A 91 -1.03 -2.77 -12.58
CA ARG A 91 -1.25 -2.99 -14.02
C ARG A 91 -0.02 -3.58 -14.72
N ALA A 92 1.16 -3.06 -14.42
CA ALA A 92 2.42 -3.58 -14.96
C ALA A 92 2.69 -5.04 -14.53
N ALA A 93 2.18 -5.45 -13.36
CA ALA A 93 2.22 -6.83 -12.90
C ALA A 93 1.19 -7.75 -13.58
N GLY A 94 0.34 -7.21 -14.47
CA GLY A 94 -0.63 -7.97 -15.27
C GLY A 94 -2.05 -8.01 -14.71
N PHE A 95 -2.38 -7.20 -13.70
CA PHE A 95 -3.71 -7.21 -13.10
C PHE A 95 -4.69 -6.22 -13.77
N ASN A 96 -5.97 -6.59 -13.75
CA ASN A 96 -7.07 -5.76 -14.22
C ASN A 96 -7.44 -4.74 -13.14
N VAL A 97 -7.08 -3.47 -13.31
CA VAL A 97 -7.23 -2.44 -12.26
C VAL A 97 -8.02 -1.24 -12.74
N ILE A 98 -9.12 -0.96 -12.04
CA ILE A 98 -9.91 0.27 -12.14
C ILE A 98 -9.68 1.16 -10.91
N GLU A 99 -9.83 2.47 -11.11
CA GLU A 99 -9.62 3.50 -10.08
C GLU A 99 -10.71 4.57 -10.18
N GLY A 100 -10.80 5.42 -9.15
CA GLY A 100 -11.62 6.62 -9.15
C GLY A 100 -13.14 6.35 -9.08
N PRO A 101 -13.96 7.33 -9.50
CA PRO A 101 -13.55 8.69 -9.78
C PRO A 101 -13.12 9.40 -8.48
N THR A 102 -12.19 10.34 -8.60
CA THR A 102 -11.66 11.11 -7.46
C THR A 102 -12.61 12.22 -7.04
N SER A 103 -13.51 12.65 -7.93
CA SER A 103 -14.56 13.62 -7.66
C SER A 103 -15.80 13.28 -8.48
N VAL A 104 -16.94 13.78 -8.04
CA VAL A 104 -18.19 13.82 -8.80
C VAL A 104 -18.73 15.24 -8.73
N GLU A 105 -19.47 15.65 -9.74
CA GLU A 105 -20.27 16.88 -9.64
C GLU A 105 -21.24 16.74 -8.46
N GLU A 106 -21.42 17.81 -7.67
CA GLU A 106 -22.22 17.83 -6.45
C GLU A 106 -23.72 17.64 -6.73
N ASN A 107 -24.07 16.38 -6.96
CA ASN A 107 -25.42 15.91 -7.21
C ASN A 107 -25.53 14.48 -6.69
N PHE A 108 -26.58 14.20 -5.92
CA PHE A 108 -26.74 12.90 -5.28
C PHE A 108 -26.95 11.77 -6.30
N GLN A 109 -27.64 12.03 -7.41
CA GLN A 109 -27.83 11.05 -8.47
C GLN A 109 -26.48 10.68 -9.12
N ASN A 110 -25.65 11.68 -9.43
CA ASN A 110 -24.31 11.45 -10.00
C ASN A 110 -23.45 10.58 -9.07
N LEU A 111 -23.53 10.80 -7.75
CA LEU A 111 -22.86 9.96 -6.77
C LEU A 111 -23.37 8.51 -6.83
N VAL A 112 -24.69 8.32 -6.82
CA VAL A 112 -25.32 6.98 -6.88
C VAL A 112 -24.90 6.23 -8.15
N ASP A 113 -24.93 6.89 -9.31
CA ASP A 113 -24.60 6.27 -10.59
C ASP A 113 -23.14 5.78 -10.62
N VAL A 114 -22.23 6.57 -10.04
CA VAL A 114 -20.81 6.24 -9.94
C VAL A 114 -20.54 5.09 -8.99
N VAL A 115 -21.24 5.02 -7.85
CA VAL A 115 -20.97 4.00 -6.82
C VAL A 115 -21.72 2.69 -7.07
N LYS A 116 -22.71 2.68 -7.96
CA LYS A 116 -23.51 1.50 -8.35
C LYS A 116 -23.34 1.16 -9.83
N ASP A 117 -22.10 1.06 -10.28
CA ASP A 117 -21.79 0.65 -11.66
C ASP A 117 -21.89 -0.87 -11.91
N HIS A 118 -22.06 -1.65 -10.84
CA HIS A 118 -22.21 -3.11 -10.88
C HIS A 118 -21.04 -3.87 -11.54
N LEU A 119 -19.83 -3.30 -11.51
CA LEU A 119 -18.65 -4.01 -12.02
C LEU A 119 -18.30 -5.23 -11.14
N PRO A 120 -17.83 -6.35 -11.73
CA PRO A 120 -17.55 -7.60 -11.02
C PRO A 120 -16.18 -7.53 -10.32
N VAL A 121 -16.05 -6.63 -9.34
CA VAL A 121 -14.82 -6.43 -8.57
C VAL A 121 -14.64 -7.55 -7.54
N GLU A 122 -13.54 -8.29 -7.66
CA GLU A 122 -13.17 -9.36 -6.71
C GLU A 122 -12.32 -8.84 -5.55
N PHE A 123 -11.56 -7.76 -5.78
CA PHE A 123 -10.68 -7.19 -4.76
C PHE A 123 -10.78 -5.67 -4.70
N VAL A 124 -10.99 -5.15 -3.51
CA VAL A 124 -10.74 -3.74 -3.20
C VAL A 124 -9.38 -3.65 -2.53
N ILE A 125 -8.47 -2.85 -3.10
CA ILE A 125 -7.14 -2.61 -2.54
C ILE A 125 -7.07 -1.18 -2.02
N THR A 126 -6.84 -1.01 -0.72
CA THR A 126 -6.61 0.29 -0.12
C THR A 126 -5.13 0.52 0.14
N TYR A 127 -4.69 1.71 -0.23
CA TYR A 127 -3.31 2.16 -0.09
C TYR A 127 -3.26 3.63 0.31
N PHE A 128 -2.07 4.20 0.41
CA PHE A 128 -1.95 5.64 0.58
C PHE A 128 -2.48 6.37 -0.67
N ASN A 129 -3.36 7.34 -0.45
CA ASN A 129 -3.95 8.17 -1.50
C ASN A 129 -3.96 9.63 -1.06
N PHE A 130 -3.30 10.50 -1.84
CA PHE A 130 -3.29 11.94 -1.59
C PHE A 130 -4.66 12.60 -1.80
N ASN A 131 -5.47 12.03 -2.70
CA ASN A 131 -6.74 12.60 -3.13
C ASN A 131 -7.91 11.70 -2.72
N TYR A 132 -7.82 11.08 -1.53
CA TYR A 132 -8.89 10.25 -1.02
C TYR A 132 -10.21 11.03 -1.00
N SER A 133 -11.26 10.46 -1.57
CA SER A 133 -12.55 11.15 -1.70
C SER A 133 -13.74 10.30 -1.28
N TYR A 134 -14.84 10.97 -0.98
CA TYR A 134 -16.09 10.32 -0.57
C TYR A 134 -16.66 9.36 -1.65
N PRO A 135 -16.67 9.70 -2.95
CA PRO A 135 -17.05 8.74 -4.00
C PRO A 135 -16.18 7.47 -4.00
N GLN A 136 -14.86 7.60 -3.77
CA GLN A 136 -13.99 6.44 -3.73
C GLN A 136 -14.31 5.52 -2.55
N LEU A 137 -14.56 6.09 -1.37
CA LEU A 137 -14.97 5.36 -0.17
C LEU A 137 -16.27 4.60 -0.41
N LEU A 138 -17.30 5.27 -0.92
CA LEU A 138 -18.60 4.65 -1.15
C LEU A 138 -18.56 3.58 -2.23
N ARG A 139 -17.82 3.80 -3.33
CA ARG A 139 -17.67 2.79 -4.39
C ARG A 139 -16.94 1.56 -3.87
N ALA A 140 -15.89 1.73 -3.06
CA ALA A 140 -15.20 0.63 -2.38
C ALA A 140 -16.16 -0.15 -1.46
N GLU A 141 -16.92 0.56 -0.61
CA GLU A 141 -17.88 -0.06 0.29
C GLU A 141 -18.95 -0.86 -0.47
N MET A 142 -19.49 -0.29 -1.55
CA MET A 142 -20.47 -0.94 -2.41
C MET A 142 -19.95 -2.26 -3.01
N TYR A 143 -18.71 -2.31 -3.49
CA TYR A 143 -18.10 -3.57 -3.94
C TYR A 143 -17.92 -4.58 -2.81
N LEU A 144 -17.51 -4.13 -1.62
CA LEU A 144 -17.26 -5.00 -0.47
C LEU A 144 -18.53 -5.64 0.11
N ARG A 145 -19.73 -5.17 -0.28
CA ARG A 145 -21.00 -5.83 0.05
C ARG A 145 -21.19 -7.17 -0.66
N ASP A 146 -20.57 -7.39 -1.81
CA ASP A 146 -20.57 -8.71 -2.46
C ASP A 146 -19.77 -9.67 -1.58
N PRO A 147 -20.34 -10.78 -1.06
CA PRO A 147 -19.64 -11.75 -0.22
C PRO A 147 -18.32 -12.29 -0.81
N GLY A 148 -18.20 -12.36 -2.14
CA GLY A 148 -17.00 -12.80 -2.84
C GLY A 148 -15.89 -11.76 -2.92
N CYS A 149 -16.22 -10.47 -2.77
CA CYS A 149 -15.24 -9.37 -2.84
C CYS A 149 -14.43 -9.26 -1.55
N GLN A 150 -13.09 -9.22 -1.65
CA GLN A 150 -12.17 -9.14 -0.50
C GLN A 150 -11.49 -7.78 -0.40
N LEU A 151 -11.30 -7.31 0.83
CA LEU A 151 -10.52 -6.11 1.13
C LEU A 151 -9.06 -6.47 1.36
N ILE A 152 -8.15 -5.85 0.62
CA ILE A 152 -6.70 -5.90 0.84
C ILE A 152 -6.23 -4.53 1.32
N VAL A 153 -5.51 -4.51 2.45
CA VAL A 153 -5.02 -3.29 3.10
C VAL A 153 -3.50 -3.25 3.04
N GLY A 154 -2.95 -2.27 2.34
CA GLY A 154 -1.50 -2.09 2.22
C GLY A 154 -0.88 -1.10 3.20
N VAL A 155 -1.70 -0.34 3.95
CA VAL A 155 -1.25 0.64 4.94
C VAL A 155 -2.13 0.63 6.17
N THR A 156 -1.52 0.73 7.35
CA THR A 156 -2.23 0.65 8.65
C THR A 156 -1.75 1.69 9.65
N GLU A 157 -0.90 2.61 9.23
CA GLU A 157 -0.39 3.69 10.06
C GLU A 157 -1.51 4.67 10.43
N GLU A 158 -1.76 4.80 11.73
CA GLU A 158 -2.63 5.85 12.26
C GLU A 158 -1.92 7.20 12.35
N ARG A 159 -0.59 7.20 12.39
CA ARG A 159 0.22 8.42 12.55
C ARG A 159 1.43 8.39 11.63
N MET A 160 1.76 9.55 11.07
CA MET A 160 2.89 9.75 10.16
C MET A 160 3.84 10.82 10.71
N PRO A 161 4.88 10.42 11.47
CA PRO A 161 5.83 11.37 12.04
C PRO A 161 6.75 11.92 10.95
N LEU A 162 6.73 13.23 10.74
CA LEU A 162 7.55 13.93 9.76
C LEU A 162 8.80 14.51 10.43
N MET A 163 8.63 15.30 11.49
CA MET A 163 9.70 15.94 12.28
C MET A 163 9.50 15.63 13.77
N PRO A 164 10.49 15.91 14.66
CA PRO A 164 10.31 15.72 16.11
C PRO A 164 9.07 16.41 16.69
N ASP A 165 8.65 17.51 16.09
CA ASP A 165 7.54 18.38 16.49
C ASP A 165 6.40 18.43 15.45
N LEU A 166 6.47 17.63 14.37
CA LEU A 166 5.45 17.59 13.32
C LEU A 166 5.04 16.17 12.97
N GLU A 167 3.76 15.88 13.14
CA GLU A 167 3.14 14.60 12.82
C GLU A 167 1.79 14.81 12.15
N PHE A 168 1.52 14.03 11.10
CA PHE A 168 0.22 14.00 10.44
C PHE A 168 -0.60 12.79 10.88
N ILE A 169 -1.92 12.89 10.70
CA ILE A 169 -2.77 11.70 10.69
C ILE A 169 -2.31 10.77 9.57
N GLY A 170 -2.27 9.48 9.87
CA GLY A 170 -1.88 8.46 8.91
C GLY A 170 -3.07 7.96 8.08
N PRO A 171 -2.78 7.19 7.01
CA PRO A 171 -3.79 6.71 6.07
C PRO A 171 -4.82 5.75 6.68
N ALA A 172 -4.55 5.15 7.84
CA ALA A 172 -5.48 4.21 8.48
C ALA A 172 -6.88 4.79 8.70
N PHE A 173 -6.99 6.10 8.95
CA PHE A 173 -8.29 6.76 9.18
C PHE A 173 -9.19 6.80 7.94
N PHE A 174 -8.63 6.66 6.74
CA PHE A 174 -9.42 6.51 5.51
C PHE A 174 -9.88 5.06 5.29
N ILE A 175 -9.23 4.10 5.95
CA ILE A 175 -9.43 2.66 5.73
C ILE A 175 -10.34 2.06 6.79
N LYS A 176 -10.27 2.55 8.03
CA LYS A 176 -11.11 2.11 9.15
C LYS A 176 -12.59 2.02 8.81
N PRO A 177 -13.22 3.02 8.14
CA PRO A 177 -14.63 2.91 7.77
C PRO A 177 -14.94 1.70 6.87
N LEU A 178 -14.03 1.34 5.95
CA LEU A 178 -14.20 0.18 5.08
C LEU A 178 -14.03 -1.13 5.84
N ILE A 179 -13.12 -1.17 6.82
CA ILE A 179 -12.94 -2.36 7.68
C ILE A 179 -14.17 -2.55 8.57
N GLU A 180 -14.67 -1.47 9.18
CA GLU A 180 -15.83 -1.47 10.07
C GLU A 180 -17.14 -1.76 9.32
N SER A 181 -17.21 -1.48 8.02
CA SER A 181 -18.37 -1.79 7.18
C SER A 181 -18.41 -3.24 6.67
N LEU A 182 -17.36 -4.03 6.87
CA LEU A 182 -17.34 -5.42 6.44
C LEU A 182 -18.38 -6.26 7.21
N SER A 183 -18.93 -7.28 6.56
CA SER A 183 -19.74 -8.27 7.25
C SER A 183 -18.91 -9.03 8.31
N PRO A 184 -19.52 -9.53 9.41
CA PRO A 184 -18.77 -10.14 10.51
C PRO A 184 -17.89 -11.33 10.11
N GLU A 185 -18.21 -12.01 9.01
CA GLU A 185 -17.46 -13.17 8.51
C GLU A 185 -16.22 -12.76 7.70
N LYS A 186 -16.17 -11.51 7.22
CA LYS A 186 -15.08 -11.00 6.41
C LYS A 186 -13.98 -10.39 7.26
N LYS A 187 -12.74 -10.76 6.92
CA LYS A 187 -11.54 -10.14 7.49
C LYS A 187 -10.71 -9.52 6.37
N PRO A 188 -10.19 -8.30 6.56
CA PRO A 188 -9.29 -7.70 5.58
C PRO A 188 -7.97 -8.49 5.55
N ILE A 189 -7.39 -8.59 4.35
CA ILE A 189 -6.04 -9.12 4.16
C ILE A 189 -5.07 -7.95 4.34
N VAL A 190 -4.35 -7.94 5.47
CA VAL A 190 -3.42 -6.85 5.80
C VAL A 190 -2.00 -7.23 5.36
N LEU A 191 -1.47 -6.51 4.37
CA LEU A 191 -0.15 -6.76 3.76
C LEU A 191 0.86 -5.62 4.02
N GLY A 192 0.70 -4.91 5.15
CA GLY A 192 1.68 -3.97 5.71
C GLY A 192 1.90 -4.24 7.21
N LYS A 193 3.01 -3.76 7.80
CA LYS A 193 3.25 -3.91 9.26
C LYS A 193 2.16 -3.20 10.06
N PRO A 194 1.68 -3.74 11.19
CA PRO A 194 2.20 -4.91 11.90
C PRO A 194 1.66 -6.26 11.39
N GLY A 195 0.99 -6.32 10.24
CA GLY A 195 0.50 -7.57 9.69
C GLY A 195 1.61 -8.58 9.45
N ASP A 196 1.46 -9.78 10.01
CA ASP A 196 2.42 -10.88 9.92
C ASP A 196 2.64 -11.38 8.47
N ALA A 197 1.68 -11.09 7.59
CA ALA A 197 1.72 -11.47 6.19
C ALA A 197 2.73 -10.65 5.36
N LEU A 198 3.28 -9.55 5.90
CA LEU A 198 4.30 -8.78 5.19
C LEU A 198 5.60 -9.58 5.06
N GLY A 199 5.95 -9.94 3.81
CA GLY A 199 7.13 -10.75 3.52
C GLY A 199 6.96 -12.24 3.83
N ALA A 200 5.74 -12.71 4.13
CA ALA A 200 5.45 -14.12 4.42
C ALA A 200 5.34 -15.01 3.18
N PHE A 201 5.68 -14.49 1.99
CA PHE A 201 5.46 -15.14 0.70
C PHE A 201 6.61 -14.86 -0.27
#